data_AF-A0A953MVX2-F1
#
_entry.id   AF-A0A953MVX2-F1
#
_cell.length_a   1.000
_cell.length_b   1.000
_cell.length_c   1.000
_cell.angle_alpha   90.00
_cell.angle_beta   90.00
_cell.angle_gamma   90.00
#
_symmetry.space_group_name_H-M   'P 1'
#
loop_
_entity.id
_entity.type
_entity.pdbx_description
1 polymer ?
#
loop_
_entity_poly.entity_id
_entity_poly.type
_entity_poly.pdbx_seq_one_letter_code
_entity_poly.pdbx_strand_id
1 'polypeptide(L)'
;MKAIPTLLLFLLGITSCKAPQFIQGGEKDGVAVSYRWNHKPGKPSELLLKIANESPSAQRLHLGLDLYYQAFTVEEFTADTCIPAGRTFNGKLNGIYFIPRQITPEQAASPDTKVQLTEFTVEQEPACP
;
A
#
# COMPACT_ATOMS: atom_id res chain seq x y z
N MET A 1 10.21 -28.90 -57.03
CA MET A 1 10.45 -29.36 -55.64
C MET A 1 10.58 -28.09 -54.79
N LYS A 2 9.60 -27.82 -53.90
CA LYS A 2 9.48 -26.55 -53.17
C LYS A 2 10.14 -26.67 -51.79
N ALA A 3 11.05 -25.75 -51.48
CA ALA A 3 11.63 -25.59 -50.14
C ALA A 3 10.73 -24.67 -49.30
N ILE A 4 10.45 -25.08 -48.06
CA ILE A 4 9.76 -24.29 -47.04
C ILE A 4 10.79 -24.00 -45.95
N PRO A 5 11.20 -22.75 -45.70
CA PRO A 5 12.05 -22.43 -44.59
C PRO A 5 11.18 -22.21 -43.34
N THR A 6 11.34 -23.08 -42.35
CA THR A 6 10.73 -22.97 -41.03
C THR A 6 11.38 -21.81 -40.26
N LEU A 7 10.68 -20.68 -40.19
CA LEU A 7 11.06 -19.52 -39.38
C LEU A 7 10.72 -19.83 -37.90
N LEU A 8 11.72 -20.21 -37.10
CA LEU A 8 11.60 -20.30 -35.65
C LEU A 8 11.49 -18.89 -35.05
N LEU A 9 10.27 -18.51 -34.66
CA LEU A 9 10.02 -17.29 -33.92
C LEU A 9 10.37 -17.52 -32.44
N PHE A 10 11.56 -17.08 -32.03
CA PHE A 10 11.98 -17.01 -30.63
C PHE A 10 11.14 -15.95 -29.90
N LEU A 11 10.05 -16.39 -29.25
CA LEU A 11 9.30 -15.58 -28.28
C LEU A 11 10.11 -15.48 -26.98
N LEU A 12 11.01 -14.51 -26.93
CA LEU A 12 11.63 -14.05 -25.69
C LEU A 12 10.56 -13.38 -24.83
N GLY A 13 10.00 -14.15 -23.89
CA GLY A 13 9.10 -13.65 -22.86
C GLY A 13 9.83 -12.68 -21.94
N ILE A 14 9.65 -11.39 -22.18
CA ILE A 14 9.96 -10.32 -21.23
C ILE A 14 9.04 -10.48 -20.02
N THR A 15 9.53 -11.18 -18.98
CA THR A 15 8.93 -11.16 -17.65
C THR A 15 9.18 -9.77 -17.06
N SER A 16 8.29 -8.83 -17.36
CA SER A 16 8.26 -7.54 -16.69
C SER A 16 7.90 -7.77 -15.22
N CYS A 17 8.86 -7.58 -14.32
CA CYS A 17 8.62 -7.52 -12.88
C CYS A 17 7.72 -6.32 -12.58
N LYS A 18 6.41 -6.52 -12.63
CA LYS A 18 5.42 -5.51 -12.24
C LYS A 18 5.58 -5.26 -10.75
N ALA A 19 5.80 -4.00 -10.36
CA ALA A 19 5.86 -3.63 -8.95
C ALA A 19 4.58 -4.07 -8.22
N PRO A 20 4.67 -4.46 -6.93
CA PRO A 20 3.50 -4.88 -6.18
C PRO A 20 2.43 -3.78 -6.19
N GLN A 21 1.22 -4.18 -6.54
CA GLN A 21 0.05 -3.32 -6.66
C GLN A 21 -0.45 -2.93 -5.27
N PHE A 22 -0.98 -1.72 -5.14
CA PHE A 22 -1.67 -1.30 -3.92
C PHE A 22 -2.97 -2.08 -3.74
N ILE A 23 -3.23 -2.51 -2.52
CA ILE A 23 -4.45 -3.16 -2.06
C ILE A 23 -5.34 -2.06 -1.48
N GLN A 24 -6.61 -2.00 -1.90
CA GLN A 24 -7.57 -1.02 -1.39
C GLN A 24 -7.91 -1.35 0.07
N GLY A 25 -7.73 -0.37 0.96
CA GLY A 25 -8.05 -0.49 2.38
C GLY A 25 -9.43 0.05 2.72
N GLY A 26 -9.78 1.22 2.18
CA GLY A 26 -11.09 1.85 2.40
C GLY A 26 -11.21 3.21 1.72
N GLU A 27 -12.43 3.72 1.62
CA GLU A 27 -12.72 5.07 1.14
C GLU A 27 -13.85 5.69 1.97
N LYS A 28 -13.70 6.97 2.33
CA LYS A 28 -14.68 7.72 3.12
C LYS A 28 -14.52 9.21 2.84
N ASP A 29 -15.64 9.90 2.59
CA ASP A 29 -15.71 11.35 2.41
C ASP A 29 -14.69 11.91 1.38
N GLY A 30 -14.47 11.17 0.30
CA GLY A 30 -13.52 11.52 -0.76
C GLY A 30 -12.05 11.29 -0.40
N VAL A 31 -11.76 10.67 0.74
CA VAL A 31 -10.42 10.18 1.11
C VAL A 31 -10.35 8.68 0.87
N ALA A 32 -9.43 8.24 0.03
CA ALA A 32 -9.16 6.83 -0.24
C ALA A 32 -7.83 6.40 0.37
N VAL A 33 -7.82 5.28 1.09
CA VAL A 33 -6.64 4.66 1.68
C VAL A 33 -6.40 3.31 1.03
N SER A 34 -5.16 3.09 0.59
CA SER A 34 -4.67 1.83 0.06
C SER A 34 -3.28 1.55 0.64
N TYR A 35 -2.84 0.30 0.62
CA TYR A 35 -1.55 -0.09 1.17
C TYR A 35 -0.83 -1.09 0.29
N ARG A 36 0.48 -1.19 0.45
CA ARG A 36 1.26 -2.30 -0.10
C ARG A 36 2.46 -2.60 0.76
N TRP A 37 2.92 -3.84 0.69
CA TRP A 37 4.21 -4.20 1.25
C TRP A 37 5.35 -3.83 0.31
N ASN A 38 6.44 -3.37 0.92
CA ASN A 38 7.74 -3.23 0.29
C ASN A 38 8.74 -4.11 1.04
N HIS A 39 9.06 -5.25 0.46
CA HIS A 39 10.06 -6.19 0.98
C HIS A 39 11.37 -5.98 0.22
N LYS A 40 12.44 -5.62 0.93
CA LYS A 40 13.77 -5.46 0.34
C LYS A 40 14.73 -6.46 1.01
N PRO A 41 15.57 -7.20 0.25
CA PRO A 41 16.54 -8.12 0.84
C PRO A 41 17.44 -7.42 1.86
N GLY A 42 17.61 -8.03 3.04
CA GLY A 42 18.45 -7.51 4.12
C GLY A 42 17.93 -6.22 4.77
N LYS A 43 16.66 -5.86 4.55
CA LYS A 43 16.00 -4.71 5.18
C LYS A 43 14.69 -5.15 5.83
N PRO A 44 14.21 -4.42 6.85
CA PRO A 44 12.87 -4.63 7.38
C PRO A 44 11.80 -4.49 6.27
N SER A 45 10.71 -5.24 6.42
CA SER A 45 9.52 -5.07 5.59
C SER A 45 8.83 -3.73 5.94
N GLU A 46 8.35 -3.04 4.92
CA GLU A 46 7.71 -1.73 5.08
C GLU A 46 6.27 -1.80 4.56
N LEU A 47 5.30 -1.40 5.37
CA LEU A 47 3.91 -1.22 4.97
C LEU A 47 3.74 0.22 4.48
N LEU A 48 3.64 0.42 3.18
CA LEU A 48 3.52 1.73 2.55
C LEU A 48 2.05 2.08 2.33
N LEU A 49 1.59 3.21 2.85
CA LEU A 49 0.24 3.70 2.59
C LEU A 49 0.20 4.63 1.39
N LYS A 50 -0.83 4.51 0.56
CA LYS A 50 -1.22 5.54 -0.40
C LYS A 50 -2.55 6.10 0.04
N ILE A 51 -2.58 7.42 0.22
CA ILE A 51 -3.74 8.15 0.71
C ILE A 51 -4.05 9.25 -0.29
N ALA A 52 -5.23 9.24 -0.87
CA ALA A 52 -5.68 10.25 -1.84
C ALA A 52 -6.86 11.01 -1.24
N ASN A 53 -6.77 12.35 -1.21
CA ASN A 53 -7.90 13.22 -0.92
C ASN A 53 -8.40 13.80 -2.25
N GLU A 54 -9.51 13.28 -2.75
CA GLU A 54 -10.20 13.73 -3.96
C GLU A 54 -11.28 14.78 -3.65
N SER A 55 -11.51 15.09 -2.38
CA SER A 55 -12.45 16.12 -1.96
C SER A 55 -11.92 17.54 -2.29
N PRO A 56 -12.81 18.54 -2.41
CA PRO A 56 -12.42 19.92 -2.71
C PRO A 56 -11.84 20.68 -1.50
N SER A 57 -11.81 20.06 -0.31
CA SER A 57 -11.34 20.65 0.94
C SER A 57 -10.19 19.86 1.55
N ALA A 58 -9.45 20.49 2.46
CA ALA A 58 -8.51 19.74 3.30
C ALA A 58 -9.28 18.76 4.20
N GLN A 59 -8.68 17.60 4.45
CA GLN A 59 -9.27 16.55 5.27
C GLN A 59 -8.25 16.12 6.31
N ARG A 60 -8.64 16.10 7.59
CA ARG A 60 -7.92 15.40 8.64
C ARG A 60 -8.33 13.94 8.62
N LEU A 61 -7.34 13.07 8.55
CA LEU A 61 -7.50 11.64 8.58
C LEU A 61 -6.93 11.09 9.89
N HIS A 62 -7.77 10.41 10.65
CA HIS A 62 -7.34 9.50 11.71
C HIS A 62 -7.50 8.05 11.23
N LEU A 63 -6.43 7.28 11.32
CA LEU A 63 -6.30 5.95 10.76
C LEU A 63 -5.77 4.97 11.80
N GLY A 64 -6.43 3.81 11.93
CA GLY A 64 -5.97 2.66 12.69
C GLY A 64 -5.87 1.44 11.79
N LEU A 65 -4.74 0.73 11.85
CA LEU A 65 -4.49 -0.51 11.10
C LEU A 65 -4.06 -1.61 12.06
N ASP A 66 -4.65 -2.78 11.91
CA ASP A 66 -4.21 -3.99 12.58
C ASP A 66 -3.42 -4.87 11.62
N LEU A 67 -2.30 -5.37 12.10
CA LEU A 67 -1.50 -6.39 11.44
C LEU A 67 -1.84 -7.74 12.07
N TYR A 68 -2.28 -8.68 11.25
CA TYR A 68 -2.56 -10.06 11.64
C TYR A 68 -1.53 -11.01 11.05
N TYR A 69 -1.14 -12.02 11.82
CA TYR A 69 -0.39 -13.18 11.34
C TYR A 69 -1.01 -14.45 11.92
N GLN A 70 -1.34 -15.41 11.05
CA GLN A 70 -1.98 -16.68 11.46
C GLN A 70 -3.22 -16.49 12.34
N ALA A 71 -4.07 -15.52 11.98
CA ALA A 71 -5.31 -15.14 12.69
C ALA A 71 -5.15 -14.48 14.07
N PHE A 72 -3.92 -14.09 14.47
CA PHE A 72 -3.70 -13.28 15.66
C PHE A 72 -3.31 -11.85 15.29
N THR A 73 -3.89 -10.86 15.97
CA THR A 73 -3.39 -9.48 15.93
C THR A 73 -2.00 -9.45 16.56
N VAL A 74 -1.00 -9.05 15.79
CA VAL A 74 0.41 -9.02 16.22
C VAL A 74 0.92 -7.60 16.44
N GLU A 75 0.37 -6.61 15.75
CA GLU A 75 0.76 -5.21 15.91
C GLU A 75 -0.36 -4.29 15.45
N GLU A 76 -0.49 -3.15 16.10
CA GLU A 76 -1.42 -2.08 15.73
C GLU A 76 -0.63 -0.85 15.30
N PHE A 77 -1.10 -0.17 14.25
CA PHE A 77 -0.52 1.07 13.75
C PHE A 77 -1.58 2.16 13.74
N THR A 78 -1.18 3.38 14.08
CA THR A 78 -2.04 4.55 13.99
C THR A 78 -1.35 5.67 13.22
N ALA A 79 -2.13 6.49 12.54
CA ALA A 79 -1.68 7.73 11.95
C ALA A 79 -2.77 8.80 12.03
N ASP A 80 -2.33 10.03 12.30
CA ASP A 80 -3.16 11.23 12.23
C ASP A 80 -2.45 12.22 11.30
N THR A 81 -3.12 12.64 10.23
CA THR A 81 -2.54 13.54 9.24
C THR A 81 -3.59 14.40 8.56
N CYS A 82 -3.22 15.63 8.20
CA CYS A 82 -4.02 16.46 7.31
C CYS A 82 -3.57 16.30 5.86
N ILE A 83 -4.53 16.11 4.97
CA ILE A 83 -4.31 15.90 3.55
C ILE A 83 -4.96 17.06 2.79
N PRO A 84 -4.19 17.92 2.10
CA PRO A 84 -4.77 19.03 1.35
C PRO A 84 -5.69 18.54 0.22
N ALA A 85 -6.63 19.40 -0.20
CA ALA A 85 -7.55 19.13 -1.30
C ALA A 85 -6.82 18.67 -2.57
N GLY A 86 -7.32 17.62 -3.22
CA GLY A 86 -6.78 17.09 -4.48
C GLY A 86 -5.36 16.50 -4.38
N ARG A 87 -4.84 16.22 -3.17
CA ARG A 87 -3.48 15.68 -2.98
C ARG A 87 -3.48 14.16 -2.76
N THR A 88 -2.35 13.55 -3.13
CA THR A 88 -2.07 12.14 -2.87
C THR A 88 -0.72 11.99 -2.19
N PHE A 89 -0.72 11.28 -1.07
CA PHE A 89 0.45 10.86 -0.32
C PHE A 89 0.80 9.42 -0.72
N ASN A 90 2.07 9.11 -0.95
CA ASN A 90 2.51 7.82 -1.50
C ASN A 90 3.69 7.22 -0.73
N GLY A 91 3.39 6.50 0.35
CA GLY A 91 4.34 5.76 1.16
C GLY A 91 5.44 6.69 1.66
N LYS A 92 6.69 6.34 1.35
CA LYS A 92 7.86 7.17 1.71
C LYS A 92 7.90 8.54 1.07
N LEU A 93 7.19 8.75 -0.05
CA LEU A 93 7.12 10.05 -0.70
C LEU A 93 5.92 10.82 -0.15
N ASN A 94 6.21 11.76 0.75
CA ASN A 94 5.23 12.68 1.35
C ASN A 94 4.04 11.97 2.01
N GLY A 95 4.20 10.72 2.45
CA GLY A 95 3.12 9.94 3.02
C GLY A 95 3.54 9.15 4.24
N ILE A 96 2.73 8.15 4.56
CA ILE A 96 2.87 7.36 5.78
C ILE A 96 3.36 5.97 5.41
N TYR A 97 4.28 5.45 6.21
CA TYR A 97 4.66 4.05 6.17
C TYR A 97 4.94 3.54 7.58
N PHE A 98 4.77 2.24 7.76
CA PHE A 98 5.07 1.55 9.00
C PHE A 98 6.15 0.49 8.79
N ILE A 99 6.96 0.27 9.82
CA ILE A 99 7.89 -0.85 9.88
C ILE A 99 7.42 -1.71 11.05
N PRO A 100 6.87 -2.91 10.79
CA PRO A 100 6.49 -3.83 11.85
C PRO A 100 7.70 -4.19 12.72
N ARG A 101 7.45 -4.31 14.02
CA ARG A 101 8.45 -4.68 15.03
C ARG A 101 8.21 -6.07 15.59
N GLN A 102 6.98 -6.58 15.48
CA GLN A 102 6.57 -7.85 16.10
C GLN A 102 6.61 -9.06 15.15
N ILE A 103 6.90 -8.84 13.86
CA ILE A 103 7.05 -9.92 12.87
C ILE A 103 8.32 -9.76 12.05
N THR A 104 8.88 -10.88 11.59
CA THR A 104 10.06 -10.88 10.72
C THR A 104 9.68 -10.49 9.29
N PRO A 105 10.66 -10.09 8.45
CA PRO A 105 10.40 -9.83 7.03
C PRO A 105 9.79 -11.03 6.29
N GLU A 106 10.20 -12.26 6.63
CA GLU A 106 9.68 -13.50 6.06
C GLU A 106 8.22 -13.72 6.45
N GLN A 107 7.88 -13.48 7.72
CA GLN A 107 6.50 -13.53 8.18
C GLN A 107 5.65 -12.46 7.48
N ALA A 108 6.14 -11.22 7.38
CA ALA A 108 5.44 -10.14 6.70
C ALA A 108 5.16 -10.44 5.21
N ALA A 109 6.04 -11.19 4.54
CA ALA A 109 5.88 -11.64 3.16
C ALA A 109 4.99 -12.90 3.01
N SER A 110 4.61 -13.53 4.12
CA SER A 110 3.72 -14.71 4.11
C SER A 110 2.31 -14.33 3.65
N PRO A 111 1.62 -15.19 2.86
CA PRO A 111 0.20 -15.02 2.56
C PRO A 111 -0.71 -15.05 3.80
N ASP A 112 -0.21 -15.56 4.93
CA ASP A 112 -0.90 -15.58 6.22
C ASP A 112 -0.90 -14.22 6.93
N THR A 113 -0.08 -13.27 6.45
CA THR A 113 -0.07 -11.90 6.96
C THR A 113 -1.19 -11.09 6.32
N LYS A 114 -2.04 -10.48 7.15
CA LYS A 114 -3.14 -9.60 6.71
C LYS A 114 -3.00 -8.24 7.36
N VAL A 115 -3.41 -7.21 6.64
CA VAL A 115 -3.55 -5.84 7.16
C VAL A 115 -5.01 -5.52 7.10
N GLN A 116 -5.56 -5.01 8.19
CA GLN A 116 -6.96 -4.61 8.27
C GLN A 116 -7.05 -3.15 8.70
N LEU A 117 -7.93 -2.41 8.06
CA LEU A 117 -8.31 -1.07 8.49
C LEU A 117 -9.32 -1.19 9.63
N THR A 118 -8.93 -0.79 10.84
CA THR A 118 -9.74 -0.90 12.07
C THR A 118 -10.33 0.43 12.49
N GLU A 119 -9.66 1.53 12.21
CA GLU A 119 -10.20 2.87 12.40
C GLU A 119 -10.01 3.73 11.15
N PHE A 120 -11.06 4.46 10.77
CA PHE A 120 -11.03 5.33 9.61
C PHE A 120 -12.00 6.50 9.78
N THR A 121 -11.46 7.59 10.32
CA THR A 121 -12.20 8.82 10.59
C THR A 121 -11.66 9.93 9.70
N VAL A 122 -12.58 10.63 9.05
CA VAL A 122 -12.28 11.73 8.14
C VAL A 122 -13.06 12.93 8.62
N GLU A 123 -12.36 14.05 8.84
CA GLU A 123 -12.94 15.30 9.28
C GLU A 123 -12.49 16.42 8.35
N GLN A 124 -13.45 17.20 7.86
CA GLN A 124 -13.12 18.35 7.01
C GLN A 124 -12.41 19.43 7.85
N GLU A 125 -11.27 19.90 7.36
CA GLU A 125 -10.53 21.03 7.94
C GLU A 125 -10.47 22.21 6.94
N PRO A 126 -10.39 23.46 7.42
CA PRO A 126 -10.33 24.63 6.54
C PRO A 126 -9.02 24.66 5.71
N ALA A 127 -7.90 24.23 6.29
CA ALA A 127 -6.60 24.11 5.64
C ALA A 127 -5.68 23.19 6.45
N CYS A 128 -4.72 22.55 5.80
CA CYS A 128 -3.63 21.86 6.49
C CYS A 128 -2.56 22.87 6.97
N PRO A 129 -1.94 22.64 8.14
CA PRO A 129 -0.88 23.50 8.67
C PRO A 129 0.41 23.49 7.84
#